data_AF-A0A4Q1ZQQ1-F1
#
_entry.id   AF-A0A4Q1ZQQ1-F1
#
_cell.length_a   1.000
_cell.length_b   1.000
_cell.length_c   1.000
_cell.angle_alpha   90.00
_cell.angle_beta   90.00
_cell.angle_gamma   90.00
#
_symmetry.space_group_name_H-M   'P 1'
#
loop_
_entity.id
_entity.type
_entity.pdbx_description
1 polymer ?
#
loop_
_entity_poly.entity_id
_entity_poly.type
_entity_poly.pdbx_seq_one_letter_code
_entity_poly.pdbx_strand_id
1 'polypeptide(L)' 'MRTGLSACRVRLDIAEMTIGHVKSGIIAVYDHHSFDAERQAAWEAWHARLSRIVAGQDPDAAQANNVVRLGDAK' A
#
# COMPACT_ATOMS: atom_id res chain seq x y z
N MET A 1 -5.45 -10.44 -1.50
CA MET A 1 -4.23 -9.63 -1.73
C MET A 1 -3.01 -10.47 -1.38
N ARG A 2 -1.95 -10.48 -2.20
CA ARG A 2 -0.71 -11.25 -1.93
C ARG A 2 0.18 -10.54 -0.89
N THR A 3 0.17 -9.21 -0.87
CA THR A 3 0.62 -8.31 0.22
C THR A 3 -0.30 -7.09 0.28
N GLY A 4 -0.24 -6.28 1.36
CA GLY A 4 -1.04 -5.06 1.48
C GLY A 4 -0.47 -3.81 0.76
N LEU A 5 0.61 -3.97 -0.02
CA LEU A 5 1.28 -2.84 -0.70
C LEU A 5 0.37 -2.09 -1.69
N SER A 6 -0.58 -2.78 -2.33
CA SER A 6 -1.58 -2.14 -3.20
C SER A 6 -2.52 -1.22 -2.42
N ALA A 7 -2.90 -1.58 -1.19
CA ALA A 7 -3.70 -0.71 -0.31
C ALA A 7 -2.90 0.53 0.12
N CYS A 8 -1.58 0.42 0.19
CA CYS A 8 -0.65 1.54 0.43
C CYS A 8 -0.40 2.39 -0.83
N ARG A 9 -1.09 2.13 -1.95
CA ARG A 9 -0.93 2.84 -3.24
C ARG A 9 0.50 2.82 -3.79
N VAL A 10 1.27 1.77 -3.46
CA VAL A 10 2.61 1.55 -4.02
C VAL A 10 2.47 1.18 -5.51
N ARG A 11 3.31 1.79 -6.36
CA ARG A 11 3.36 1.49 -7.79
C ARG A 11 3.69 0.02 -8.03
N LEU A 12 3.06 -0.61 -9.02
CA LEU A 12 3.10 -2.07 -9.18
C LEU A 12 4.53 -2.61 -9.32
N ASP A 13 5.35 -2.01 -10.17
CA ASP A 13 6.76 -2.38 -10.37
C ASP A 13 7.56 -2.35 -9.06
N ILE A 14 7.40 -1.30 -8.26
CA ILE A 14 8.03 -1.18 -6.95
C ILE A 14 7.51 -2.27 -6.01
N ALA A 15 6.19 -2.52 -5.98
CA ALA A 15 5.59 -3.53 -5.12
C ALA A 15 6.10 -4.94 -5.43
N GLU A 16 6.20 -5.30 -6.71
CA GLU A 16 6.71 -6.59 -7.17
C GLU A 16 8.20 -6.77 -6.77
N MET A 17 9.04 -5.76 -7.00
CA MET A 17 10.45 -5.80 -6.57
C MET A 17 10.62 -5.83 -5.06
N THR A 18 9.75 -5.14 -4.32
CA THR A 18 9.76 -5.10 -2.85
C THR A 18 9.56 -6.50 -2.26
N ILE A 19 8.71 -7.33 -2.88
CA ILE A 19 8.43 -8.70 -2.44
C ILE A 19 9.34 -9.76 -3.09
N GLY A 20 10.37 -9.32 -3.82
CA GLY A 20 11.38 -10.20 -4.40
C GLY A 20 11.00 -10.81 -5.76
N HIS A 21 9.95 -10.31 -6.42
CA HIS A 21 9.70 -10.69 -7.81
C HIS A 21 10.69 -10.01 -8.75
N VAL A 22 11.06 -10.73 -9.81
CA VAL A 22 12.01 -10.24 -10.81
C VAL A 22 11.32 -9.41 -11.88
N LYS A 23 12.01 -8.39 -12.40
CA LYS A 23 11.59 -7.69 -13.62
C LYS A 23 11.57 -8.66 -14.79
N SER A 24 10.71 -8.41 -15.77
CA SER A 24 10.60 -9.24 -16.98
C SER A 24 10.64 -8.40 -18.26
N GLY A 25 10.89 -9.06 -19.39
CA GLY A 25 10.89 -8.46 -20.72
C GLY A 25 11.92 -7.35 -20.89
N ILE A 26 11.56 -6.32 -21.65
CA ILE A 26 12.45 -5.21 -22.02
C ILE A 26 12.91 -4.38 -20.82
N ILE A 27 12.08 -4.32 -19.76
CA ILE A 27 12.41 -3.63 -18.51
C ILE A 27 13.60 -4.32 -17.84
N ALA A 28 13.64 -5.66 -17.82
CA ALA A 28 14.76 -6.40 -17.24
C ALA A 28 16.09 -6.21 -18.02
N VAL A 29 16.01 -5.83 -19.31
CA VAL A 29 17.18 -5.60 -20.17
C VAL A 29 17.81 -4.22 -19.98
N TYR A 30 16.98 -3.19 -19.70
CA TYR A 30 17.47 -1.80 -19.65
C TYR A 30 17.37 -1.15 -18.29
N ASP A 31 16.33 -1.46 -17.52
CA ASP A 31 16.13 -0.85 -16.23
C ASP A 31 16.80 -1.72 -15.15
N HIS A 32 18.08 -1.48 -14.94
CA HIS A 32 18.86 -2.12 -13.88
C HIS A 32 18.81 -1.35 -12.55
N HIS A 33 18.00 -0.29 -12.45
CA HIS A 33 17.90 0.46 -11.21
C HIS A 33 17.28 -0.40 -10.10
N SER A 34 17.83 -0.35 -8.90
CA SER A 34 17.41 -1.19 -7.76
C SER A 34 16.19 -0.63 -7.03
N PHE A 35 15.90 0.67 -7.19
CA PHE A 35 14.80 1.38 -6.53
C PHE A 35 14.80 1.20 -5.01
N ASP A 36 15.97 1.17 -4.38
CA ASP A 36 16.08 0.82 -2.96
C ASP A 36 15.35 1.84 -2.07
N ALA A 37 15.38 3.13 -2.43
CA ALA A 37 14.67 4.17 -1.69
C ALA A 37 13.14 4.01 -1.79
N GLU A 38 12.62 3.70 -2.97
CA GLU A 38 11.20 3.46 -3.20
C GLU A 38 10.72 2.17 -2.52
N ARG A 39 11.56 1.13 -2.53
CA ARG A 39 11.29 -0.13 -1.83
C ARG A 39 11.29 0.07 -0.32
N GLN A 40 12.20 0.90 0.22
CA GLN A 40 12.16 1.29 1.63
C GLN A 40 10.87 2.02 1.97
N ALA A 41 10.50 3.04 1.19
CA ALA A 41 9.25 3.80 1.39
C ALA A 41 8.01 2.88 1.31
N ALA A 42 8.02 1.90 0.42
CA ALA A 42 6.97 0.89 0.32
C ALA A 42 6.85 0.03 1.59
N TRP A 43 7.99 -0.39 2.15
CA TRP A 43 8.02 -1.12 3.43
C TRP A 43 7.56 -0.28 4.62
N GLU A 44 7.98 0.98 4.69
CA GLU A 44 7.56 1.91 5.75
C GLU A 44 6.03 2.15 5.69
N ALA A 45 5.49 2.37 4.49
CA ALA A 45 4.05 2.52 4.29
C ALA A 45 3.27 1.25 4.69
N TRP A 46 3.80 0.08 4.34
CA TRP A 46 3.19 -1.19 4.74
C TRP A 46 3.29 -1.41 6.25
N HIS A 47 4.43 -1.12 6.86
CA HIS A 47 4.63 -1.20 8.30
C HIS A 47 3.62 -0.31 9.04
N ALA A 48 3.49 0.95 8.65
CA ALA A 48 2.54 1.88 9.26
C ALA A 48 1.09 1.37 9.16
N ARG A 49 0.70 0.84 7.99
CA ARG A 49 -0.64 0.26 7.80
C ARG A 49 -0.85 -1.00 8.65
N LEU A 50 0.13 -1.90 8.68
CA LEU A 50 0.08 -3.14 9.45
C LEU A 50 -0.01 -2.86 10.96
N SER A 51 0.75 -1.88 11.46
CA SER A 51 0.71 -1.46 12.86
C SER A 51 -0.69 -0.99 13.29
N ARG A 52 -1.41 -0.25 12.44
CA ARG A 52 -2.81 0.14 12.71
C ARG A 52 -3.74 -1.08 12.81
N ILE A 53 -3.60 -2.03 11.89
CA ILE A 53 -4.39 -3.28 11.88
C ILE A 53 -4.15 -4.06 13.17
N VAL A 54 -2.89 -4.23 13.58
CA VAL A 54 -2.53 -4.95 14.81
C VAL A 54 -3.08 -4.24 16.05
N ALA A 55 -3.13 -2.90 16.04
CA ALA A 55 -3.75 -2.11 17.09
C ALA A 55 -5.31 -2.14 17.09
N GLY A 56 -5.94 -2.92 16.21
CA GLY A 56 -7.39 -3.00 16.08
C GLY A 56 -8.04 -1.76 15.44
N GLN A 57 -7.23 -0.90 14.81
CA GLN A 57 -7.69 0.28 14.10
C GLN A 57 -7.97 -0.09 12.65
N ASP A 58 -9.10 0.36 12.10
CA ASP A 58 -9.35 0.24 10.67
C ASP A 58 -8.44 1.22 9.91
N PRO A 59 -7.46 0.74 9.11
CA PRO A 59 -6.55 1.60 8.37
C PRO A 59 -7.25 2.41 7.27
N ASP A 60 -8.39 1.92 6.77
CA ASP A 60 -9.08 2.42 5.60
C ASP A 60 -10.38 3.15 5.98
N ALA A 61 -10.66 3.30 7.28
CA ALA A 61 -11.78 4.08 7.77
C ALA A 61 -11.72 5.51 7.21
N ALA A 62 -12.67 5.83 6.33
CA ALA A 62 -12.90 7.20 5.92
C ALA A 62 -13.30 8.02 7.14
N GLN A 63 -12.76 9.24 7.27
CA GLN A 63 -13.33 10.23 8.17
C GLN A 63 -14.75 10.49 7.67
N ALA A 64 -15.74 9.87 8.31
CA ALA A 64 -17.13 9.81 7.85
C ALA A 64 -17.87 11.14 8.07
N ASN A 65 -17.24 12.24 7.65
CA ASN A 65 -17.73 13.61 7.83
C ASN A 65 -18.86 13.93 6.84
N ASN A 66 -19.05 13.08 5.83
CA ASN A 66 -19.99 13.23 4.73
C ASN A 66 -21.16 12.24 4.78
N VAL A 67 -21.30 11.47 5.86
CA VAL A 67 -22.39 10.49 6.02
C VAL A 67 -23.33 10.98 7.12
N VAL A 68 -24.51 11.48 6.73
CA VAL A 68 -25.61 11.80 7.66
C VAL A 68 -26.58 10.62 7.71
N ARG A 69 -26.85 10.07 8.90
CA ARG A 69 -27.86 9.03 9.09
C ARG A 69 -29.22 9.68 9.33
N LEU A 70 -30.20 9.40 8.49
CA LEU A 70 -31.52 10.03 8.49
C LEU A 70 -32.49 9.50 9.58
N GLY A 71 -32.00 8.77 10.58
CA GLY A 71 -32.82 8.09 11.59
C GLY A 71 -33.07 8.87 12.88
N ASP A 72 -32.31 9.94 13.14
CA ASP A 72 -32.32 10.65 14.42
C ASP A 72 -33.08 11.99 14.37
N ALA A 73 -33.72 12.31 13.25
CA ALA A 73 -34.59 13.48 13.12
C ALA A 73 -35.99 13.13 13.64
N LYS A 74 -36.26 13.47 14.90
CA LYS A 74 -37.61 13.52 15.47
C LYS A 74 -37.99 14.96 15.78
#